data_AF-A0A661T498-F1
#
_entry.id   AF-A0A661T498-F1
#
_cell.length_a   1.000
_cell.length_b   1.000
_cell.length_c   1.000
_cell.angle_alpha   90.00
_cell.angle_beta   90.00
_cell.angle_gamma   90.00
#
_symmetry.space_group_name_H-M   'P 1'
#
loop_
_entity.id
_entity.type
_entity.pdbx_description
1 polymer ?
#
loop_
_entity_poly.entity_id
_entity_poly.type
_entity_poly.pdbx_seq_one_letter_code
_entity_poly.pdbx_strand_id
1 'polypeptide(L)' 'SPDGRYLVFSSSREGRYHLFMMTETGQNQKKITSMKGDQTAPSWGP' A
#
# COMPACT_ATOMS: atom_id res chain seq x y z
N SER A 1 -1.66 3.74 9.34
CA SER A 1 -1.53 5.19 9.56
C SER A 1 -1.61 5.48 11.05
N PRO A 2 -0.93 6.52 11.57
CA PRO A 2 -1.07 6.94 12.97
C PRO A 2 -2.53 7.19 13.37
N ASP A 3 -3.35 7.69 12.42
CA ASP A 3 -4.78 7.97 12.62
C ASP A 3 -5.73 6.79 12.29
N GLY A 4 -5.23 5.59 11.99
CA GLY A 4 -6.06 4.41 11.66
C GLY A 4 -6.88 4.45 10.35
N ARG A 5 -7.04 5.63 9.72
CA ARG A 5 -7.88 5.81 8.52
C ARG A 5 -7.42 5.10 7.25
N TYR A 6 -6.16 4.70 7.18
CA TYR A 6 -5.58 4.11 5.97
C TYR A 6 -4.89 2.77 6.25
N LEU A 7 -5.26 1.79 5.43
CA LEU A 7 -4.64 0.47 5.37
C LEU A 7 -3.65 0.42 4.21
N VAL A 8 -2.46 -0.14 4.46
CA VAL A 8 -1.46 -0.42 3.43
C VAL A 8 -1.35 -1.92 3.25
N PHE A 9 -1.41 -2.36 1.99
CA PHE A 9 -1.33 -3.78 1.63
C PHE A 9 -0.49 -3.98 0.36
N SER A 10 0.17 -5.13 0.25
CA SER A 10 0.89 -5.54 -0.95
C SER A 10 -0.04 -6.25 -1.92
N SER A 11 -0.01 -5.91 -3.21
CA SER A 11 -0.76 -6.60 -4.26
C SER A 11 0.08 -6.75 -5.52
N SER A 12 -0.01 -7.91 -6.16
CA SER A 12 0.67 -8.26 -7.42
C SER A 12 -0.19 -8.03 -8.67
N ARG A 13 -1.30 -7.28 -8.53
CA ARG A 13 -2.30 -7.08 -9.61
C ARG A 13 -1.77 -6.46 -10.90
N GLU A 14 -0.59 -5.82 -10.86
CA GLU A 14 0.08 -5.23 -12.02
C GLU A 14 1.28 -6.08 -12.51
N GLY A 15 1.34 -7.35 -12.13
CA GLY A 15 2.43 -8.27 -12.52
C GLY A 15 3.66 -8.23 -11.61
N ARG A 16 3.73 -7.29 -10.67
CA ARG A 16 4.76 -7.19 -9.63
C ARG A 16 4.16 -6.76 -8.29
N TYR A 17 4.81 -7.13 -7.18
CA TYR A 17 4.33 -6.73 -5.86
C TYR A 17 4.52 -5.23 -5.65
N HIS A 18 3.40 -4.55 -5.51
CA HIS A 18 3.32 -3.13 -5.21
C HIS A 18 2.55 -2.92 -3.92
N LEU A 19 2.95 -1.91 -3.14
CA LEU A 19 2.16 -1.46 -2.00
C LEU A 19 1.07 -0.50 -2.49
N PHE A 20 -0.12 -0.74 -1.98
CA PHE A 20 -1.32 0.05 -2.19
C PHE A 20 -1.79 0.58 -0.85
N MET A 21 -2.39 1.76 -0.89
CA MET A 21 -3.10 2.34 0.23
C MET A 21 -4.59 2.39 -0.08
N MET A 22 -5.42 2.10 0.91
CA MET A 22 -6.86 2.28 0.84
C MET A 22 -7.38 2.82 2.17
N THR A 23 -8.59 3.38 2.16
CA THR A 23 -9.30 3.71 3.39
C THR A 23 -9.70 2.43 4.13
N GLU A 24 -10.05 2.55 5.40
CA GLU A 24 -10.64 1.45 6.20
C GLU A 24 -11.85 0.80 5.52
N THR A 25 -12.63 1.57 4.76
CA THR A 25 -13.79 1.11 3.98
C THR A 25 -13.42 0.42 2.65
N GLY A 26 -12.14 0.25 2.35
CA GLY A 26 -11.64 -0.34 1.10
C GLY A 26 -11.69 0.57 -0.13
N GLN A 27 -12.09 1.83 0.06
CA GLN A 27 -12.16 2.84 -1.01
C GLN A 27 -10.80 3.52 -1.22
N ASN A 28 -10.68 4.28 -2.33
CA ASN A 28 -9.46 5.00 -2.69
C ASN A 28 -8.20 4.12 -2.78
N GLN A 29 -8.32 2.93 -3.39
CA GLN A 29 -7.17 2.06 -3.65
C GLN A 29 -6.19 2.76 -4.59
N LYS A 30 -5.08 3.24 -4.03
CA LYS A 30 -4.03 3.96 -4.77
C LYS A 30 -2.69 3.26 -4.59
N LYS A 31 -1.96 3.09 -5.69
CA LYS A 31 -0.56 2.65 -5.66
C LYS A 31 0.30 3.73 -5.02
N ILE A 32 1.04 3.37 -3.97
CA ILE A 32 1.95 4.29 -3.26
C ILE A 32 3.42 3.95 -3.51
N THR A 33 3.70 2.96 -4.36
CA THR A 33 5.06 2.53 -4.69
C THR A 33 5.46 2.97 -6.10
N SER A 34 6.60 3.64 -6.21
CA SER A 34 7.21 4.05 -7.49
C SER A 34 8.58 3.41 -7.74
N MET A 35 9.10 2.66 -6.78
CA MET A 35 10.44 2.05 -6.85
C MET A 35 10.44 0.77 -7.69
N LYS A 36 11.57 0.50 -8.37
CA LYS A 36 11.81 -0.75 -9.09
C LYS A 36 12.13 -1.86 -8.07
N GLY A 37 11.44 -3.00 -8.19
CA GLY A 37 11.59 -4.17 -7.31
C GLY A 37 10.29 -4.48 -6.55
N ASP A 38 10.18 -5.70 -6.02
CA ASP A 38 8.99 -6.12 -5.27
C ASP A 38 8.89 -5.39 -3.93
N GLN A 39 7.74 -4.78 -3.67
CA GLN A 39 7.47 -4.02 -2.46
C GLN A 39 6.50 -4.82 -1.59
N THR A 40 7.05 -5.60 -0.67
CA THR A 40 6.29 -6.55 0.18
C THR A 40 6.27 -6.17 1.66
N ALA A 41 7.15 -5.28 2.10
CA ALA A 41 7.29 -4.93 3.51
C ALA A 41 6.97 -3.43 3.74
N PRO A 42 5.69 -3.07 3.96
CA PRO A 42 5.37 -1.71 4.39
C PRO A 42 5.81 -1.50 5.85
N SER A 43 6.42 -0.36 6.15
CA SER A 43 6.62 0.13 7.52
C SER A 43 6.02 1.53 7.65
N TRP A 44 5.39 1.80 8.79
CA TRP A 44 4.94 3.15 9.13
C TRP A 44 6.03 3.81 9.96
N GLY A 45 6.55 4.95 9.47
CA GLY A 45 7.36 5.84 10.27
C GLY A 45 6.50 6.62 11.27
N PRO A 46 7.07 7.05 12.41
CA PRO A 46 6.39 7.90 13.39
C PRO A 46 6.01 9.27 12.83
#